data_AF-A0A094KD24-F1
#
_entry.id   AF-A0A094KD24-F1
#
_cell.length_a   1.000
_cell.length_b   1.000
_cell.length_c   1.000
_cell.angle_alpha   90.00
_cell.angle_beta   90.00
_cell.angle_gamma   90.00
#
_symmetry.space_group_name_H-M   'P 1'
#
loop_
_entity.id
_entity.type
_entity.pdbx_description
1 polymer ?
#
loop_
_entity_poly.entity_id
_entity_poly.type
_entity_poly.pdbx_seq_one_letter_code
_entity_poly.pdbx_strand_id
1 'polypeptide(L)'
;MTATPDPRQLPLDPRLSSPATYSREVAISSITSLYQSIPHIDPSDIQFPPHGGWPEITTASLAERGLHKTDEAVEVLRNIPFITGIRPWVAPDSFALDYRRVLKEKGRAAVFVWELAGYDDSKSVPPWVVQVTTGTDQMLAAYMLDTSDGTFTRYMQIVVYPEPTSLYSTDDSRCWRNVCDDRTWPVEQLVQEWQAKYRSLEWLGLPGNMKWPSVLVYDGEPNGAASAAWPFRREWRPDVYGRYSELLLQEELPFESCADETCSREMEALKRVVQTMREQAETDATPLTSPSEVSVELATPVTGDEALVAPASQPKSGSGIYLGHPRQTGVSHV
;
A
#
# COMPACT_ATOMS: atom_id res chain seq x y z
N MET A 1 5.65 16.58 25.50
CA MET A 1 5.55 15.66 24.34
C MET A 1 4.11 15.23 24.24
N THR A 2 3.48 15.38 23.07
CA THR A 2 2.10 14.92 22.87
C THR A 2 2.11 13.40 22.79
N ALA A 3 1.33 12.71 23.61
CA ALA A 3 1.22 11.26 23.56
C ALA A 3 0.44 10.82 22.32
N THR A 4 0.69 9.61 21.83
CA THR A 4 -0.15 8.98 20.80
C THR A 4 -1.58 8.83 21.33
N PRO A 5 -2.61 9.26 20.59
CA PRO A 5 -4.01 9.04 20.97
C PRO A 5 -4.29 7.55 21.22
N ASP A 6 -5.12 7.24 22.22
CA ASP A 6 -5.54 5.86 22.48
C ASP A 6 -6.57 5.43 21.40
N PRO A 7 -6.32 4.38 20.59
CA PRO A 7 -7.25 3.91 19.57
C PRO A 7 -8.65 3.65 20.10
N ARG A 8 -8.77 3.21 21.36
CA ARG A 8 -10.06 2.87 21.99
C ARG A 8 -10.91 4.10 22.31
N GLN A 9 -10.30 5.28 22.30
CA GLN A 9 -10.97 6.56 22.56
C GLN A 9 -11.31 7.30 21.27
N LEU A 10 -10.87 6.79 20.12
CA LEU A 10 -11.17 7.38 18.82
C LEU A 10 -12.61 7.01 18.41
N PRO A 11 -13.36 7.94 17.81
CA PRO A 11 -14.63 7.60 17.19
C PRO A 11 -14.38 6.69 15.97
N LEU A 12 -15.43 6.01 15.50
CA LEU A 12 -15.35 5.24 14.26
C LEU A 12 -14.79 6.10 13.14
N ASP A 13 -13.81 5.58 12.40
CA ASP A 13 -13.23 6.29 11.27
C ASP A 13 -14.28 6.39 10.13
N PRO A 14 -14.69 7.60 9.71
CA PRO A 14 -15.68 7.76 8.65
C PRO A 14 -15.19 7.30 7.26
N ARG A 15 -13.88 7.08 7.08
CA ARG A 15 -13.27 6.60 5.83
C ARG A 15 -13.17 5.08 5.76
N LEU A 16 -13.40 4.38 6.87
CA LEU A 16 -13.29 2.93 6.95
C LEU A 16 -14.67 2.27 7.03
N SER A 17 -14.84 1.16 6.33
CA SER A 17 -16.05 0.32 6.43
C SER A 17 -16.09 -0.51 7.72
N SER A 18 -14.94 -0.71 8.37
CA SER A 18 -14.78 -1.42 9.64
C SER A 18 -13.67 -0.80 10.48
N PRO A 19 -13.72 -0.90 11.82
CA PRO A 19 -12.67 -0.35 12.67
C PRO A 19 -11.30 -0.98 12.38
N ALA A 20 -10.28 -0.14 12.23
CA ALA A 20 -8.88 -0.57 12.28
C ALA A 20 -8.39 -0.58 13.74
N THR A 21 -7.46 -1.47 14.06
CA THR A 21 -6.76 -1.48 15.36
C THR A 21 -5.28 -1.50 15.11
N TYR A 22 -4.56 -0.62 15.80
CA TYR A 22 -3.11 -0.57 15.70
C TYR A 22 -2.45 -1.74 16.43
N SER A 23 -1.52 -2.41 15.74
CA SER A 23 -0.47 -3.23 16.33
C SER A 23 0.84 -2.88 15.65
N ARG A 24 1.86 -2.58 16.48
CA ARG A 24 3.21 -2.28 16.00
C ARG A 24 3.78 -3.46 15.21
N GLU A 25 3.60 -4.68 15.73
CA GLU A 25 4.08 -5.91 15.13
C GLU A 25 3.43 -6.16 13.77
N VAL A 26 2.12 -5.96 13.67
CA VAL A 26 1.37 -6.08 12.40
C VAL A 26 1.85 -5.02 11.41
N ALA A 27 2.04 -3.78 11.85
CA ALA A 27 2.51 -2.71 10.96
C ALA A 27 3.92 -3.01 10.40
N ILE A 28 4.86 -3.38 11.26
CA ILE A 28 6.23 -3.71 10.87
C ILE A 28 6.27 -4.94 9.95
N SER A 29 5.56 -6.02 10.33
CA SER A 29 5.55 -7.25 9.54
C SER A 29 4.87 -7.07 8.19
N SER A 30 3.81 -6.26 8.11
CA SER A 30 3.13 -5.94 6.85
C SER A 30 4.03 -5.13 5.91
N ILE A 31 4.70 -4.08 6.40
CA ILE A 31 5.66 -3.31 5.59
C ILE A 31 6.82 -4.19 5.13
N THR A 32 7.31 -5.05 6.03
CA THR A 32 8.38 -6.00 5.71
C THR A 32 7.96 -6.99 4.62
N SER A 33 6.78 -7.58 4.76
CA SER A 33 6.17 -8.50 3.80
C SER A 33 5.98 -7.82 2.44
N LEU A 34 5.51 -6.57 2.44
CA LEU A 34 5.42 -5.78 1.22
C LEU A 34 6.79 -5.69 0.54
N TYR A 35 7.82 -5.21 1.23
CA TYR A 35 9.14 -5.03 0.62
C TYR A 35 9.73 -6.33 0.08
N GLN A 36 9.58 -7.43 0.82
CA GLN A 36 10.05 -8.75 0.39
C GLN A 36 9.29 -9.31 -0.82
N SER A 37 8.05 -8.87 -1.04
CA SER A 37 7.20 -9.35 -2.13
C SER A 37 7.37 -8.58 -3.46
N ILE A 38 8.13 -7.47 -3.46
CA ILE A 38 8.24 -6.61 -4.63
C ILE A 38 9.19 -7.22 -5.67
N PRO A 39 8.71 -7.56 -6.89
CA PRO A 39 9.48 -8.39 -7.83
C PRO A 39 10.75 -7.77 -8.41
N HIS A 40 10.81 -6.44 -8.51
CA HIS A 40 11.94 -5.71 -9.10
C HIS A 40 12.96 -5.21 -8.08
N ILE A 41 12.75 -5.52 -6.79
CA ILE A 41 13.68 -5.19 -5.71
C ILE A 41 14.46 -6.45 -5.38
N ASP A 42 15.80 -6.36 -5.49
CA ASP A 42 16.66 -7.48 -5.13
C ASP A 42 16.58 -7.71 -3.61
N PRO A 43 16.40 -8.95 -3.11
CA PRO A 43 16.39 -9.22 -1.67
C PRO A 43 17.64 -8.72 -0.94
N SER A 44 18.80 -8.64 -1.62
CA SER A 44 20.04 -8.10 -1.05
C SER A 44 20.01 -6.58 -0.86
N ASP A 45 19.10 -5.87 -1.53
CA ASP A 45 18.85 -4.44 -1.31
C ASP A 45 17.99 -4.17 -0.06
N ILE A 46 17.34 -5.19 0.49
CA ILE A 46 16.50 -5.04 1.69
C ILE A 46 17.38 -5.20 2.94
N GLN A 47 17.60 -4.09 3.63
CA GLN A 47 18.32 -4.06 4.89
C GLN A 47 17.36 -4.18 6.06
N PHE A 48 17.54 -5.23 6.85
CA PHE A 48 16.76 -5.48 8.06
C PHE A 48 17.40 -4.82 9.28
N PRO A 49 16.59 -4.30 10.21
CA PRO A 49 17.12 -3.76 11.47
C PRO A 49 17.85 -4.84 12.27
N PRO A 50 18.91 -4.47 13.02
CA PRO A 50 19.53 -5.39 13.97
C PRO A 50 18.57 -5.69 15.14
N HIS A 51 18.94 -6.65 15.99
CA HIS A 51 18.19 -6.92 17.22
C HIS A 51 18.09 -5.65 18.08
N GLY A 52 16.87 -5.19 18.35
CA GLY A 52 16.61 -3.94 19.05
C GLY A 52 16.55 -2.70 18.14
N GLY A 53 16.48 -2.87 16.82
CA GLY A 53 16.22 -1.79 15.87
C GLY A 53 17.44 -0.92 15.51
N TRP A 54 17.29 -0.06 14.50
CA TRP A 54 18.34 0.86 14.02
C TRP A 54 18.86 1.80 15.13
N PRO A 55 20.13 1.67 15.56
CA PRO A 55 20.64 2.41 16.71
C PRO A 55 20.74 3.93 16.48
N GLU A 56 20.86 4.37 15.22
CA GLU A 56 20.90 5.79 14.88
C GLU A 56 19.53 6.47 14.94
N ILE A 57 18.42 5.71 14.90
CA ILE A 57 17.06 6.25 14.95
C ILE A 57 16.62 6.31 16.41
N THR A 58 16.66 7.52 16.98
CA THR A 58 16.29 7.80 18.37
C THR A 58 15.44 9.07 18.41
N THR A 59 14.70 9.27 19.50
CA THR A 59 13.96 10.52 19.73
C THR A 59 14.89 11.74 19.65
N ALA A 60 16.11 11.63 20.16
CA ALA A 60 17.09 12.72 20.13
C ALA A 60 17.59 13.01 18.70
N SER A 61 18.02 11.98 17.96
CA SER A 61 18.54 12.17 16.60
C SER A 61 17.47 12.68 15.63
N LEU A 62 16.22 12.24 15.78
CA LEU A 62 15.09 12.78 15.02
C LEU A 62 14.80 14.23 15.39
N ALA A 63 14.79 14.57 16.69
CA ALA A 63 14.57 15.93 17.16
C ALA A 63 15.65 16.92 16.69
N GLU A 64 16.91 16.49 16.58
CA GLU A 64 18.00 17.29 15.98
C GLU A 64 17.74 17.65 14.50
N ARG A 65 16.89 16.87 13.82
CA ARG A 65 16.44 17.18 12.46
C ARG A 65 15.15 17.99 12.42
N GLY A 66 14.50 18.25 13.55
CA GLY A 66 13.18 18.90 13.63
C GLY A 66 12.00 17.94 13.62
N LEU A 67 12.26 16.62 13.71
CA LEU A 67 11.22 15.58 13.75
C LEU A 67 10.91 15.21 15.20
N HIS A 68 9.83 15.74 15.74
CA HIS A 68 9.44 15.53 17.14
C HIS A 68 8.41 14.41 17.29
N LYS A 69 8.83 13.17 17.01
CA LYS A 69 7.95 11.98 17.03
C LYS A 69 7.66 11.48 18.44
N THR A 70 6.54 10.77 18.59
CA THR A 70 6.21 9.99 19.80
C THR A 70 7.09 8.75 19.91
N ASP A 71 7.24 8.19 21.12
CA ASP A 71 8.02 6.96 21.33
C ASP A 71 7.51 5.80 20.46
N GLU A 72 6.18 5.69 20.27
CA GLU A 72 5.57 4.68 19.39
C GLU A 72 6.01 4.83 17.93
N ALA A 73 5.94 6.05 17.39
CA ALA A 73 6.37 6.34 16.03
C ALA A 73 7.89 6.14 15.85
N VAL A 74 8.68 6.46 16.86
CA VAL A 74 10.13 6.17 16.88
C VAL A 74 10.37 4.66 16.84
N GLU A 75 9.65 3.87 17.64
CA GLU A 75 9.78 2.42 17.65
C GLU A 75 9.40 1.77 16.30
N VAL A 76 8.38 2.27 15.61
CA VAL A 76 8.07 1.82 14.23
C VAL A 76 9.24 2.13 13.30
N LEU A 77 9.69 3.39 13.24
CA LEU A 77 10.78 3.81 12.36
C LEU A 77 12.08 3.04 12.61
N ARG A 78 12.34 2.70 13.87
CA ARG A 78 13.52 1.97 14.31
C ARG A 78 13.49 0.50 13.89
N ASN A 79 12.32 -0.07 13.62
CA ASN A 79 12.14 -1.51 13.39
C ASN A 79 11.58 -1.87 12.00
N ILE A 80 11.36 -0.91 11.10
CA ILE A 80 11.07 -1.20 9.69
C ILE A 80 12.35 -1.46 8.89
N PRO A 81 12.32 -2.36 7.89
CA PRO A 81 13.42 -2.52 6.95
C PRO A 81 13.54 -1.30 6.02
N PHE A 82 14.72 -1.13 5.44
CA PHE A 82 14.99 -0.11 4.42
C PHE A 82 15.51 -0.73 3.15
N ILE A 83 15.24 -0.09 2.01
CA ILE A 83 15.67 -0.58 0.70
C ILE A 83 16.80 0.33 0.20
N THR A 84 17.93 -0.26 -0.17
CA THR A 84 19.04 0.49 -0.77
C THR A 84 18.74 0.95 -2.19
N GLY A 85 19.57 1.88 -2.66
CA GLY A 85 19.48 2.39 -4.02
C GLY A 85 18.90 3.79 -4.10
N ILE A 86 18.82 4.28 -5.34
CA ILE A 86 18.29 5.59 -5.66
C ILE A 86 16.80 5.43 -5.96
N ARG A 87 15.94 5.88 -5.05
CA ARG A 87 14.48 5.84 -5.18
C ARG A 87 13.98 4.39 -5.37
N PRO A 88 14.01 3.57 -4.31
CA PRO A 88 13.47 2.21 -4.36
C PRO A 88 11.94 2.26 -4.48
N TRP A 89 11.44 2.31 -5.71
CA TRP A 89 10.00 2.42 -5.99
C TRP A 89 9.26 1.18 -5.52
N VAL A 90 8.26 1.40 -4.67
CA VAL A 90 7.43 0.34 -4.07
C VAL A 90 5.98 0.37 -4.54
N ALA A 91 5.60 1.47 -5.18
CA ALA A 91 4.31 1.68 -5.83
C ALA A 91 4.44 2.82 -6.86
N PRO A 92 3.44 3.01 -7.74
CA PRO A 92 3.36 4.17 -8.63
C PRO A 92 3.47 5.46 -7.82
N ASP A 93 4.35 6.35 -8.27
CA ASP A 93 4.63 7.64 -7.61
C ASP A 93 5.07 7.53 -6.14
N SER A 94 5.56 6.36 -5.70
CA SER A 94 6.00 6.14 -4.32
C SER A 94 7.23 5.25 -4.20
N PHE A 95 8.28 5.76 -3.57
CA PHE A 95 9.45 4.99 -3.15
C PHE A 95 9.63 5.01 -1.64
N ALA A 96 10.24 3.95 -1.11
CA ALA A 96 10.47 3.80 0.33
C ALA A 96 11.44 4.85 0.88
N LEU A 97 11.12 5.39 2.06
CA LEU A 97 11.99 6.32 2.78
C LEU A 97 13.00 5.58 3.67
N ASP A 98 14.26 6.03 3.66
CA ASP A 98 15.29 5.60 4.60
C ASP A 98 15.60 6.73 5.59
N TYR A 99 15.08 6.60 6.82
CA TYR A 99 15.29 7.62 7.86
C TYR A 99 16.75 7.73 8.29
N ARG A 100 17.58 6.70 8.10
CA ARG A 100 19.02 6.79 8.39
C ARG A 100 19.70 7.78 7.43
N ARG A 101 19.18 7.91 6.21
CA ARG A 101 19.62 8.95 5.25
C ARG A 101 19.11 10.33 5.65
N VAL A 102 17.85 10.44 6.10
CA VAL A 102 17.26 11.71 6.58
C VAL A 102 18.08 12.31 7.74
N LEU A 103 18.59 11.46 8.63
CA LEU A 103 19.45 11.87 9.73
C LEU A 103 20.83 12.38 9.27
N LYS A 104 21.37 11.86 8.15
CA LYS A 104 22.71 12.19 7.63
C LYS A 104 22.69 13.35 6.64
N GLU A 105 21.70 13.38 5.76
CA GLU A 105 21.59 14.33 4.67
C GLU A 105 20.96 15.65 5.17
N LYS A 106 21.57 16.80 4.85
CA LYS A 106 21.08 18.14 5.21
C LYS A 106 20.57 18.88 3.97
N GLY A 107 19.67 19.85 4.18
CA GLY A 107 19.14 20.70 3.10
C GLY A 107 18.24 19.94 2.13
N ARG A 108 18.29 20.27 0.83
CA ARG A 108 17.38 19.74 -0.21
C ARG A 108 17.36 18.21 -0.37
N ALA A 109 18.37 17.50 0.10
CA ALA A 109 18.39 16.04 0.10
C ALA A 109 17.50 15.42 1.20
N ALA A 110 17.24 16.16 2.29
CA ALA A 110 16.28 15.78 3.33
C ALA A 110 14.82 16.16 2.99
N VAL A 111 14.58 16.80 1.85
CA VAL A 111 13.26 17.37 1.44
C VAL A 111 12.24 16.32 1.03
N PHE A 112 12.55 15.04 1.24
CA PHE A 112 11.60 13.96 0.98
C PHE A 112 10.72 13.61 2.18
N VAL A 113 11.01 14.15 3.36
CA VAL A 113 10.14 14.07 4.54
C VAL A 113 9.35 15.35 4.66
N TRP A 114 8.03 15.23 4.66
CA TRP A 114 7.10 16.36 4.61
C TRP A 114 7.31 17.35 5.75
N GLU A 115 7.48 16.84 6.97
CA GLU A 115 7.74 17.66 8.16
C GLU A 115 9.02 18.50 8.06
N LEU A 116 9.96 18.14 7.18
CA LEU A 116 11.21 18.86 6.95
C LEU A 116 11.17 19.78 5.73
N ALA A 117 10.09 19.71 4.93
CA ALA A 117 10.00 20.46 3.68
C ALA A 117 9.71 21.96 3.87
N GLY A 118 9.43 22.40 5.12
CA GLY A 118 9.38 23.81 5.49
C GLY A 118 8.20 24.58 4.89
N TYR A 119 7.09 23.89 4.57
CA TYR A 119 5.86 24.53 4.12
C TYR A 119 5.12 25.14 5.32
N ASP A 120 5.30 26.46 5.47
CA ASP A 120 5.02 27.30 6.65
C ASP A 120 3.53 27.35 7.10
N ASP A 121 2.60 26.82 6.31
CA ASP A 121 1.15 26.87 6.61
C ASP A 121 0.47 25.50 6.66
N SER A 122 1.20 24.40 6.44
CA SER A 122 0.60 23.06 6.49
C SER A 122 0.41 22.63 7.94
N LYS A 123 -0.83 22.32 8.32
CA LYS A 123 -1.17 21.68 9.59
C LYS A 123 -0.14 20.58 9.85
N SER A 124 0.61 20.72 10.95
CA SER A 124 1.73 19.83 11.24
C SER A 124 1.24 18.38 11.23
N VAL A 125 1.95 17.53 10.49
CA VAL A 125 1.75 16.09 10.58
C VAL A 125 1.94 15.71 12.05
N PRO A 126 0.98 15.00 12.66
CA PRO A 126 1.07 14.75 14.09
C PRO A 126 2.30 13.91 14.47
N PRO A 127 2.86 14.09 15.67
CA PRO A 127 4.00 13.31 16.18
C PRO A 127 3.89 11.78 16.13
N TRP A 128 2.67 11.24 16.09
CA TRP A 128 2.39 9.80 16.03
C TRP A 128 2.21 9.26 14.61
N VAL A 129 2.28 10.13 13.60
CA VAL A 129 2.19 9.72 12.19
C VAL A 129 3.60 9.52 11.63
N VAL A 130 3.80 8.45 10.88
CA VAL A 130 5.08 8.08 10.26
C VAL A 130 4.94 8.13 8.74
N GLN A 131 5.76 8.92 8.06
CA GLN A 131 5.81 8.90 6.60
C GLN A 131 6.64 7.69 6.15
N VAL A 132 6.03 6.72 5.46
CA VAL A 132 6.72 5.48 5.07
C VAL A 132 7.28 5.58 3.64
N THR A 133 6.59 6.31 2.76
CA THR A 133 7.02 6.52 1.38
C THR A 133 7.07 8.01 1.04
N THR A 134 7.69 8.32 -0.09
CA THR A 134 7.68 9.65 -0.68
C THR A 134 7.67 9.54 -2.20
N GLY A 135 7.35 10.64 -2.87
CA GLY A 135 7.27 10.75 -4.32
C GLY A 135 8.30 11.72 -4.89
N THR A 136 8.46 11.72 -6.21
CA THR A 136 9.20 12.79 -6.94
C THR A 136 8.35 13.49 -7.99
N ASP A 137 7.06 13.18 -8.02
CA ASP A 137 6.11 13.91 -8.81
C ASP A 137 5.88 15.30 -8.21
N GLN A 138 5.22 16.18 -8.97
CA GLN A 138 4.90 17.52 -8.46
C GLN A 138 3.95 17.44 -7.25
N MET A 139 3.24 16.32 -7.07
CA MET A 139 2.30 16.13 -5.96
C MET A 139 2.98 15.67 -4.67
N LEU A 140 4.25 15.26 -4.72
CA LEU A 140 5.03 14.68 -3.61
C LEU A 140 4.19 13.70 -2.77
N ALA A 141 3.50 12.77 -3.44
CA ALA A 141 2.61 11.84 -2.76
C ALA A 141 3.37 10.99 -1.73
N ALA A 142 2.79 10.84 -0.55
CA ALA A 142 3.42 10.11 0.55
C ALA A 142 2.39 9.26 1.29
N TYR A 143 2.74 8.01 1.62
CA TYR A 143 1.88 7.17 2.44
C TYR A 143 2.25 7.35 3.91
N MET A 144 1.29 7.87 4.67
CA MET A 144 1.43 8.26 6.08
C MET A 144 0.77 7.20 6.96
N LEU A 145 1.56 6.49 7.75
CA LEU A 145 1.10 5.53 8.75
C LEU A 145 0.72 6.26 10.03
N ASP A 146 -0.54 6.18 10.43
CA ASP A 146 -1.01 6.66 11.72
C ASP A 146 -0.88 5.54 12.78
N THR A 147 0.02 5.71 13.73
CA THR A 147 0.23 4.73 14.82
C THR A 147 -0.85 4.77 15.90
N SER A 148 -1.79 5.72 15.82
CA SER A 148 -2.92 5.76 16.75
C SER A 148 -4.01 4.73 16.40
N ASP A 149 -4.21 4.44 15.11
CA ASP A 149 -5.26 3.51 14.64
C ASP A 149 -4.80 2.45 13.64
N GLY A 150 -3.54 2.47 13.21
CA GLY A 150 -2.96 1.44 12.35
C GLY A 150 -3.45 1.54 10.91
N THR A 151 -3.53 2.77 10.41
CA THR A 151 -3.98 3.05 9.06
C THR A 151 -2.95 3.82 8.25
N PHE A 152 -2.93 3.57 6.94
CA PHE A 152 -2.27 4.42 5.98
C PHE A 152 -3.25 5.41 5.38
N THR A 153 -2.84 6.67 5.28
CA THR A 153 -3.54 7.68 4.46
C THR A 153 -2.55 8.27 3.47
N ARG A 154 -2.96 8.39 2.21
CA ARG A 154 -2.12 9.01 1.17
C ARG A 154 -2.19 10.54 1.34
N TYR A 155 -1.06 11.14 1.67
CA TYR A 155 -0.86 12.58 1.68
C TYR A 155 -0.46 13.06 0.29
N MET A 156 -0.96 14.22 -0.13
CA MET A 156 -0.62 14.88 -1.39
C MET A 156 -0.41 16.37 -1.14
N GLN A 157 0.70 16.92 -1.63
CA GLN A 157 1.05 18.32 -1.41
C GLN A 157 0.17 19.29 -2.20
N ILE A 158 -0.16 18.93 -3.43
CA ILE A 158 -0.97 19.77 -4.32
C ILE A 158 -2.44 19.44 -4.08
N VAL A 159 -3.27 20.47 -3.87
CA VAL A 159 -4.71 20.36 -3.76
C VAL A 159 -5.26 19.60 -4.98
N VAL A 160 -5.81 18.43 -4.70
CA VAL A 160 -6.56 17.60 -5.64
C VAL A 160 -7.97 18.21 -5.73
N TYR A 161 -8.47 18.53 -6.93
CA TYR A 161 -9.84 19.01 -7.22
C TYR A 161 -10.79 17.95 -7.81
N PRO A 162 -11.87 17.54 -7.12
CA PRO A 162 -12.48 18.25 -6.00
C PRO A 162 -11.64 18.11 -4.73
N GLU A 163 -11.65 19.17 -3.91
CA GLU A 163 -10.98 19.17 -2.62
C GLU A 163 -11.43 17.94 -1.80
N PRO A 164 -10.51 17.32 -1.04
CA PRO A 164 -10.85 16.19 -0.20
C PRO A 164 -12.03 16.50 0.71
N THR A 165 -12.88 15.51 0.92
CA THR A 165 -14.01 15.66 1.82
C THR A 165 -13.49 15.78 3.24
N SER A 166 -13.73 16.93 3.87
CA SER A 166 -13.41 17.16 5.28
C SER A 166 -14.36 16.35 6.17
N LEU A 167 -13.96 15.12 6.50
CA LEU A 167 -14.78 14.15 7.24
C LEU A 167 -14.56 14.18 8.76
N TYR A 168 -13.47 14.77 9.23
CA TYR A 168 -13.11 14.82 10.65
C TYR A 168 -13.38 16.20 11.25
N SER A 169 -13.91 16.24 12.48
CA SER A 169 -14.02 17.50 13.25
C SER A 169 -12.63 17.99 13.67
N THR A 170 -12.49 19.28 14.00
CA THR A 170 -11.19 19.85 14.44
C THR A 170 -10.67 19.25 15.74
N ASP A 171 -11.56 18.70 16.56
CA ASP A 171 -11.22 18.07 17.85
C ASP A 171 -10.86 16.58 17.70
N ASP A 172 -11.10 15.98 16.53
CA ASP A 172 -10.65 14.62 16.22
C ASP A 172 -9.14 14.65 15.97
N SER A 173 -8.39 13.77 16.65
CA SER A 173 -6.94 13.67 16.47
C SER A 173 -6.53 13.26 15.06
N ARG A 174 -7.46 12.74 14.24
CA ARG A 174 -7.26 12.37 12.84
C ARG A 174 -7.62 13.51 11.87
N CYS A 175 -7.96 14.71 12.35
CA CYS A 175 -8.34 15.84 11.50
C CYS A 175 -7.25 16.32 10.54
N TRP A 176 -5.99 15.94 10.79
CA TRP A 176 -4.88 16.11 9.86
C TRP A 176 -5.13 15.41 8.51
N ARG A 177 -5.97 14.37 8.48
CA ARG A 177 -6.37 13.66 7.24
C ARG A 177 -7.31 14.46 6.35
N ASN A 178 -7.94 15.53 6.84
CA ASN A 178 -8.80 16.39 6.02
C ASN A 178 -8.04 17.10 4.88
N VAL A 179 -6.70 17.15 4.94
CA VAL A 179 -5.85 17.69 3.86
C VAL A 179 -5.14 16.58 3.07
N CYS A 180 -5.48 15.31 3.33
CA CYS A 180 -4.98 14.15 2.60
C CYS A 180 -6.00 13.67 1.55
N ASP A 181 -5.63 12.68 0.75
CA ASP A 181 -6.56 11.92 -0.10
C ASP A 181 -7.74 11.37 0.75
N ASP A 182 -8.90 11.16 0.14
CA ASP A 182 -10.11 10.66 0.79
C ASP A 182 -10.01 9.17 1.16
N ARG A 183 -8.96 8.48 0.69
CA ARG A 183 -8.73 7.07 1.00
C ARG A 183 -7.79 6.87 2.18
N THR A 184 -8.25 6.04 3.11
CA THR A 184 -7.51 5.53 4.25
C THR A 184 -7.67 4.01 4.26
N TRP A 185 -6.60 3.29 4.56
CA TRP A 185 -6.57 1.84 4.58
C TRP A 185 -6.03 1.32 5.90
N PRO A 186 -6.60 0.26 6.49
CA PRO A 186 -5.86 -0.56 7.45
C PRO A 186 -4.55 -1.03 6.82
N VAL A 187 -3.47 -1.12 7.62
CA VAL A 187 -2.14 -1.44 7.10
C VAL A 187 -2.12 -2.72 6.26
N GLU A 188 -2.71 -3.80 6.76
CA GLU A 188 -2.75 -5.08 6.05
C GLU A 188 -3.49 -4.99 4.73
N GLN A 189 -4.59 -4.21 4.67
CA GLN A 189 -5.37 -4.04 3.45
C GLN A 189 -4.54 -3.35 2.37
N LEU A 190 -3.83 -2.26 2.69
CA LEU A 190 -2.99 -1.58 1.71
C LEU A 190 -1.91 -2.50 1.15
N VAL A 191 -1.24 -3.25 2.04
CA VAL A 191 -0.19 -4.19 1.66
C VAL A 191 -0.74 -5.30 0.76
N GLN A 192 -1.88 -5.89 1.12
CA GLN A 192 -2.54 -6.90 0.31
C GLN A 192 -2.96 -6.37 -1.06
N GLU A 193 -3.50 -5.14 -1.13
CA GLU A 193 -3.85 -4.49 -2.38
C GLU A 193 -2.62 -4.31 -3.28
N TRP A 194 -1.52 -3.79 -2.77
CA TRP A 194 -0.29 -3.58 -3.56
C TRP A 194 0.31 -4.91 -4.02
N GLN A 195 0.38 -5.90 -3.14
CA GLN A 195 0.82 -7.24 -3.48
C GLN A 195 -0.06 -7.87 -4.56
N ALA A 196 -1.38 -7.69 -4.49
CA ALA A 196 -2.29 -8.17 -5.51
C ALA A 196 -2.03 -7.49 -6.87
N LYS A 197 -1.74 -6.19 -6.89
CA LYS A 197 -1.44 -5.44 -8.12
C LYS A 197 -0.15 -5.88 -8.80
N TYR A 198 0.89 -6.18 -8.03
CA TYR A 198 2.10 -6.80 -8.59
C TYR A 198 1.78 -8.20 -9.12
N ARG A 199 1.08 -9.04 -8.36
CA ARG A 199 0.74 -10.40 -8.78
C ARG A 199 -0.12 -10.46 -10.04
N SER A 200 -1.06 -9.53 -10.20
CA SER A 200 -1.94 -9.46 -11.36
C SER A 200 -1.32 -8.78 -12.57
N LEU A 201 -0.05 -8.34 -12.50
CA LEU A 201 0.60 -7.47 -13.49
C LEU A 201 -0.15 -6.15 -13.72
N GLU A 202 -1.03 -5.73 -12.81
CA GLU A 202 -1.58 -4.37 -12.82
C GLU A 202 -0.44 -3.36 -12.60
N TRP A 203 0.54 -3.73 -11.77
CA TRP A 203 1.76 -2.96 -11.54
C TRP A 203 2.99 -3.71 -12.03
N LEU A 204 3.81 -3.06 -12.86
CA LEU A 204 5.10 -3.58 -13.32
C LEU A 204 6.22 -2.70 -12.82
N GLY A 205 7.07 -3.24 -11.94
CA GLY A 205 8.23 -2.54 -11.44
C GLY A 205 9.42 -2.62 -12.39
N LEU A 206 10.09 -1.48 -12.57
CA LEU A 206 11.33 -1.37 -13.32
C LEU A 206 12.53 -1.45 -12.37
N PRO A 207 13.50 -2.34 -12.60
CA PRO A 207 14.69 -2.49 -11.76
C PRO A 207 15.43 -1.18 -11.46
N GLY A 208 15.95 -1.07 -10.23
CA GLY A 208 16.63 0.14 -9.73
C GLY A 208 17.89 0.57 -10.49
N ASN A 209 18.50 -0.35 -11.23
CA ASN A 209 19.68 -0.10 -12.06
C ASN A 209 19.35 0.47 -13.44
N MET A 210 18.07 0.59 -13.80
CA MET A 210 17.65 1.23 -15.04
C MET A 210 17.84 2.74 -14.97
N LYS A 211 17.97 3.39 -16.14
CA LYS A 211 18.05 4.85 -16.24
C LYS A 211 16.83 5.58 -15.61
N TRP A 212 15.67 4.92 -15.60
CA TRP A 212 14.40 5.46 -15.09
C TRP A 212 13.64 4.41 -14.28
N PRO A 213 14.11 4.06 -13.06
CA PRO A 213 13.37 3.12 -12.23
C PRO A 213 12.02 3.74 -11.88
N SER A 214 10.95 2.93 -11.88
CA SER A 214 9.57 3.33 -11.61
C SER A 214 8.69 2.11 -11.43
N VAL A 215 7.42 2.31 -11.10
CA VAL A 215 6.37 1.30 -11.20
C VAL A 215 5.35 1.77 -12.22
N LEU A 216 5.18 0.99 -13.29
CA LEU A 216 4.21 1.23 -14.35
C LEU A 216 2.85 0.68 -13.93
N VAL A 217 1.77 1.32 -14.37
CA VAL A 217 0.38 0.92 -14.09
C VAL A 217 -0.31 0.51 -15.37
N TYR A 218 -0.99 -0.64 -15.35
CA TYR A 218 -1.89 -1.09 -16.38
C TYR A 218 -3.32 -0.62 -16.05
N ASP A 219 -3.82 0.35 -16.82
CA ASP A 219 -5.15 0.95 -16.61
C ASP A 219 -6.29 0.21 -17.37
N GLY A 220 -6.06 -1.01 -17.86
CA GLY A 220 -7.05 -1.81 -18.60
C GLY A 220 -7.20 -1.44 -20.09
N GLU A 221 -8.11 -2.13 -20.78
CA GLU A 221 -8.52 -1.80 -22.16
C GLU A 221 -9.26 -0.45 -22.18
N PRO A 222 -9.02 0.42 -23.17
CA PRO A 222 -9.69 1.71 -23.28
C PRO A 222 -11.15 1.50 -23.68
N ASN A 223 -12.03 1.26 -22.70
CA ASN A 223 -13.46 1.46 -22.91
C ASN A 223 -13.67 2.96 -23.08
N GLY A 224 -13.96 3.35 -24.32
CA GLY A 224 -14.20 4.74 -24.70
C GLY A 224 -15.17 5.42 -23.74
N ALA A 225 -14.75 6.60 -23.26
CA ALA A 225 -15.47 7.51 -22.37
C ALA A 225 -15.44 7.17 -20.87
N ALA A 226 -14.38 7.60 -20.18
CA ALA A 226 -14.47 8.45 -18.97
C ALA A 226 -13.12 8.55 -18.21
N SER A 227 -12.14 9.30 -18.73
CA SER A 227 -10.97 9.71 -17.92
C SER A 227 -10.44 11.11 -18.24
N ALA A 228 -11.31 12.01 -18.72
CA ALA A 228 -10.96 13.39 -19.07
C ALA A 228 -10.94 14.36 -17.87
N ALA A 229 -10.61 13.90 -16.67
CA ALA A 229 -10.37 14.77 -15.53
C ALA A 229 -9.05 14.33 -14.92
N TRP A 230 -8.05 15.22 -14.93
CA TRP A 230 -6.77 15.27 -14.20
C TRP A 230 -5.57 15.56 -15.12
N PRO A 231 -5.19 16.84 -15.32
CA PRO A 231 -4.15 17.24 -16.26
C PRO A 231 -2.70 17.03 -15.78
N PHE A 232 -2.48 16.40 -14.62
CA PHE A 232 -1.16 16.35 -13.96
C PHE A 232 -0.64 14.95 -13.62
N ARG A 233 -1.29 13.86 -14.06
CA ARG A 233 -0.52 12.64 -14.32
C ARG A 233 0.55 13.04 -15.33
N ARG A 234 1.79 12.57 -15.17
CA ARG A 234 2.65 12.43 -16.35
C ARG A 234 1.94 11.45 -17.27
N GLU A 235 1.08 12.00 -18.13
CA GLU A 235 0.64 11.36 -19.35
C GLU A 235 1.93 10.94 -20.06
N TRP A 236 2.24 9.66 -19.98
CA TRP A 236 2.58 8.95 -21.19
C TRP A 236 1.47 9.29 -22.17
N ARG A 237 1.71 10.20 -23.13
CA ARG A 237 0.77 10.34 -24.24
C ARG A 237 0.91 9.04 -25.04
N PRO A 238 -0.14 8.23 -25.17
CA PRO A 238 -0.24 7.26 -26.23
C PRO A 238 -0.94 8.00 -27.37
N ASP A 239 -0.22 8.48 -28.36
CA ASP A 239 -0.89 8.70 -29.63
C ASP A 239 -1.28 7.32 -30.16
N VAL A 240 -2.59 7.03 -30.02
CA VAL A 240 -3.32 6.10 -30.86
C VAL A 240 -3.14 4.61 -30.48
N TYR A 241 -4.18 4.06 -29.83
CA TYR A 241 -4.41 2.64 -29.47
C TYR A 241 -3.67 2.07 -28.26
N GLY A 242 -4.36 2.12 -27.11
CA GLY A 242 -4.05 1.24 -25.99
C GLY A 242 -4.17 -0.22 -26.42
N ARG A 243 -3.03 -0.92 -26.38
CA ARG A 243 -2.90 -2.39 -26.40
C ARG A 243 -1.62 -2.80 -25.67
N TYR A 244 -1.61 -2.94 -24.35
CA TYR A 244 -0.49 -3.67 -23.72
C TYR A 244 -0.67 -5.17 -23.96
N SER A 245 -0.21 -5.60 -25.13
CA SER A 245 0.16 -6.99 -25.42
C SER A 245 1.69 -7.07 -25.40
N GLU A 246 2.25 -8.27 -25.30
CA GLU A 246 3.70 -8.58 -25.31
C GLU A 246 4.50 -7.81 -26.40
N LEU A 247 3.83 -7.37 -27.48
CA LEU A 247 4.33 -6.54 -28.58
C LEU A 247 4.66 -5.08 -28.22
N LEU A 248 3.99 -4.44 -27.27
CA LEU A 248 4.22 -3.01 -26.96
C LEU A 248 5.40 -2.82 -26.01
N LEU A 249 5.66 -3.80 -25.14
CA LEU A 249 6.96 -3.95 -24.50
C LEU A 249 8.05 -4.12 -25.58
N GLN A 250 7.78 -4.81 -26.70
CA GLN A 250 8.75 -5.00 -27.79
C GLN A 250 9.00 -3.79 -28.68
N GLU A 251 8.04 -2.90 -28.85
CA GLU A 251 8.21 -1.67 -29.64
C GLU A 251 8.84 -0.52 -28.83
N GLU A 252 8.45 -0.32 -27.56
CA GLU A 252 8.97 0.77 -26.71
C GLU A 252 10.31 0.42 -26.01
N LEU A 253 10.55 -0.87 -25.79
CA LEU A 253 11.85 -1.40 -25.41
C LEU A 253 12.26 -2.36 -26.53
N PRO A 254 12.99 -1.89 -27.56
CA PRO A 254 13.34 -2.75 -28.69
C PRO A 254 14.23 -3.90 -28.19
N PHE A 255 13.62 -5.04 -27.84
CA PHE A 255 14.33 -6.23 -27.35
C PHE A 255 15.19 -6.87 -28.44
N GLU A 256 15.07 -6.42 -29.69
CA GLU A 256 15.78 -7.01 -30.82
C GLU A 256 17.28 -6.68 -30.84
N SER A 257 17.70 -5.54 -30.27
CA SER A 257 19.12 -5.28 -30.08
C SER A 257 19.37 -4.15 -29.08
N CYS A 258 20.05 -4.48 -27.99
CA CYS A 258 20.66 -3.47 -27.15
C CYS A 258 21.95 -2.96 -27.80
N ALA A 259 22.03 -1.64 -28.00
CA ALA A 259 23.20 -1.00 -28.60
C ALA A 259 24.46 -1.07 -27.72
N ASP A 260 24.30 -1.34 -26.42
CA ASP A 260 25.39 -1.46 -25.46
C ASP A 260 25.13 -2.52 -24.36
N GLU A 261 26.19 -2.82 -23.61
CA GLU A 261 26.19 -3.79 -22.51
C GLU A 261 25.28 -3.39 -21.34
N THR A 262 25.07 -2.08 -21.14
CA THR A 262 24.21 -1.57 -20.07
C THR A 262 22.75 -1.85 -20.37
N CYS A 263 22.29 -1.52 -21.58
CA CYS A 263 20.97 -1.89 -22.08
C CYS A 263 20.76 -3.40 -21.98
N SER A 264 21.73 -4.21 -22.44
CA SER A 264 21.59 -5.68 -22.42
C SER A 264 21.34 -6.21 -21.01
N ARG A 265 22.07 -5.67 -20.02
CA ARG A 265 21.91 -6.02 -18.60
C ARG A 265 20.56 -5.57 -18.03
N GLU A 266 20.09 -4.37 -18.39
CA GLU A 266 18.78 -3.85 -17.98
C GLU A 266 17.63 -4.70 -18.54
N MET A 267 17.72 -5.10 -19.81
CA MET A 267 16.71 -5.94 -20.45
C MET A 267 16.63 -7.33 -19.83
N GLU A 268 17.77 -7.94 -19.53
CA GLU A 268 17.79 -9.22 -18.81
C GLU A 268 17.25 -9.10 -17.38
N ALA A 269 17.46 -7.96 -16.70
CA ALA A 269 16.85 -7.71 -15.40
C ALA A 269 15.32 -7.61 -15.51
N LEU A 270 14.79 -6.90 -16.50
CA LEU A 270 13.35 -6.77 -16.72
C LEU A 270 12.70 -8.12 -17.08
N LYS A 271 13.33 -8.92 -17.93
CA LYS A 271 12.84 -10.28 -18.26
C LYS A 271 12.73 -11.16 -17.01
N ARG A 272 13.73 -11.09 -16.11
CA ARG A 272 13.67 -11.81 -14.83
C ARG A 272 12.48 -11.36 -13.98
N VAL A 273 12.24 -10.05 -13.87
CA VAL A 273 11.09 -9.51 -13.13
C VAL A 273 9.76 -10.05 -13.69
N VAL A 274 9.56 -9.97 -15.00
CA VAL A 274 8.33 -10.46 -15.65
C VAL A 274 8.16 -11.95 -15.44
N GLN A 275 9.24 -12.73 -15.55
CA GLN A 275 9.21 -14.17 -15.35
C GLN A 275 8.84 -14.53 -13.90
N THR A 276 9.47 -13.89 -12.91
CA THR A 276 9.13 -14.07 -11.48
C THR A 276 7.66 -13.77 -11.21
N MET A 277 7.13 -12.69 -11.80
CA MET A 277 5.72 -12.32 -11.64
C MET A 277 4.77 -13.35 -12.26
N ARG A 278 5.11 -13.92 -13.43
CA ARG A 278 4.35 -15.00 -14.07
C ARG A 278 4.34 -16.26 -13.21
N GLU A 279 5.51 -16.68 -12.73
CA GLU A 279 5.65 -17.86 -11.86
C GLU A 279 4.85 -17.72 -10.55
N GLN A 280 4.85 -16.53 -9.96
CA GLN A 280 4.05 -16.24 -8.77
C GLN A 280 2.56 -16.30 -9.08
N ALA A 281 2.12 -15.73 -10.21
CA ALA A 281 0.72 -15.76 -10.62
C ALA A 281 0.23 -17.20 -10.91
N GLU A 282 1.06 -18.05 -11.51
CA GLU A 282 0.76 -19.47 -11.73
C GLU A 282 0.66 -20.26 -10.42
N THR A 283 1.57 -20.01 -9.48
CA THR A 283 1.55 -20.62 -8.14
C THR A 283 0.24 -20.27 -7.42
N ASP A 284 -0.17 -19.01 -7.45
CA ASP A 284 -1.39 -18.53 -6.81
C ASP A 284 -2.68 -19.03 -7.51
N ALA A 285 -2.62 -19.30 -8.81
CA ALA A 285 -3.74 -19.85 -9.59
C ALA A 285 -3.91 -21.37 -9.42
N THR A 286 -2.90 -22.08 -8.90
CA THR A 286 -2.95 -23.53 -8.75
C THR A 286 -3.72 -23.90 -7.47
N PRO A 287 -4.89 -24.54 -7.55
CA PRO A 287 -5.61 -24.99 -6.35
C PRO A 287 -4.78 -26.02 -5.59
N LEU A 288 -4.66 -25.83 -4.26
CA LEU A 288 -4.10 -26.79 -3.32
C LEU A 288 -4.82 -28.14 -3.47
N THR A 289 -4.27 -29.02 -4.31
CA THR A 289 -4.68 -30.42 -4.36
C THR A 289 -3.97 -31.13 -3.22
N SER A 290 -4.67 -31.29 -2.09
CA SER A 290 -4.22 -32.12 -0.99
C SER A 290 -4.04 -33.57 -1.47
N PRO A 291 -2.92 -34.24 -1.20
CA PRO A 291 -2.85 -35.68 -1.36
C PRO A 291 -3.55 -36.32 -0.15
N SER A 292 -4.77 -36.82 -0.36
CA SER A 292 -5.43 -37.74 0.57
C SER A 292 -5.87 -38.97 -0.21
N GLU A 293 -4.91 -39.81 -0.56
CA GLU A 293 -5.14 -41.25 -0.73
C GLU A 293 -4.34 -41.96 0.36
N VAL A 294 -4.92 -42.05 1.55
CA VAL A 294 -4.56 -43.11 2.48
C VAL A 294 -5.61 -44.20 2.29
N SER A 295 -5.15 -45.30 1.70
CA SER A 295 -5.87 -46.55 1.52
C SER A 295 -6.58 -46.94 2.82
N VAL A 296 -7.91 -46.99 2.79
CA VAL A 296 -8.72 -47.58 3.86
C VAL A 296 -8.60 -49.10 3.72
N GLU A 297 -7.78 -49.69 4.58
CA GLU A 297 -7.73 -51.14 4.79
C GLU A 297 -9.00 -51.57 5.53
N LEU A 298 -9.72 -52.53 4.95
CA LEU A 298 -10.98 -53.10 5.46
C LEU A 298 -10.80 -53.66 6.88
N ALA A 299 -11.57 -53.16 7.83
CA ALA A 299 -11.89 -53.87 9.07
C ALA A 299 -13.32 -54.44 9.00
N THR A 300 -13.42 -55.73 9.28
CA THR A 300 -14.65 -56.54 9.36
C THR A 300 -15.55 -56.15 10.55
N PRO A 301 -16.86 -56.51 10.52
CA PRO A 301 -17.86 -55.96 11.42
C PRO A 301 -17.91 -56.71 12.76
N VAL A 302 -18.07 -55.95 13.86
CA VAL A 302 -18.53 -56.49 15.14
C VAL A 302 -19.94 -55.99 15.37
N THR A 303 -20.85 -56.96 15.48
CA THR A 303 -22.26 -56.86 15.87
C THR A 303 -22.43 -56.37 17.31
N GLY A 304 -23.44 -55.52 17.53
CA GLY A 304 -23.90 -55.15 18.87
C GLY A 304 -25.04 -54.14 18.81
N ASP A 305 -26.26 -54.64 19.01
CA ASP A 305 -27.52 -53.89 19.17
C ASP A 305 -27.45 -52.80 20.26
N GLU A 306 -28.07 -51.63 20.01
CA GLU A 306 -29.35 -51.26 20.65
C GLU A 306 -29.76 -49.79 20.35
N ALA A 307 -31.06 -49.64 20.06
CA ALA A 307 -31.96 -48.53 20.41
C ALA A 307 -31.79 -47.12 19.76
N LEU A 308 -32.49 -46.96 18.63
CA LEU A 308 -33.60 -46.01 18.40
C LEU A 308 -33.72 -44.78 19.34
N VAL A 309 -33.45 -43.58 18.81
CA VAL A 309 -34.32 -42.38 18.92
C VAL A 309 -34.18 -41.54 17.65
N ALA A 310 -35.30 -41.25 16.99
CA ALA A 310 -35.42 -40.36 15.83
C ALA A 310 -36.18 -39.07 16.25
N PRO A 311 -36.40 -38.06 15.37
CA PRO A 311 -35.94 -36.68 15.58
C PRO A 311 -37.08 -35.66 15.76
N ALA A 312 -36.74 -34.43 16.15
CA ALA A 312 -37.64 -33.27 16.08
C ALA A 312 -36.83 -32.06 15.54
N SER A 313 -36.87 -31.79 14.25
CA SER A 313 -37.84 -30.94 13.53
C SER A 313 -37.51 -29.44 13.59
N GLN A 314 -37.00 -28.93 12.45
CA GLN A 314 -37.00 -27.52 12.07
C GLN A 314 -38.42 -26.94 11.99
N PRO A 315 -38.58 -25.62 12.12
CA PRO A 315 -39.60 -24.88 11.38
C PRO A 315 -38.99 -24.10 10.20
N LYS A 316 -39.77 -24.12 9.13
CA LYS A 316 -39.55 -23.51 7.82
C LYS A 316 -39.86 -22.01 7.83
N SER A 317 -39.20 -21.31 6.89
CA SER A 317 -39.76 -20.35 5.92
C SER A 317 -40.70 -19.25 6.40
N GLY A 318 -40.28 -18.00 6.15
CA GLY A 318 -41.14 -16.82 6.15
C GLY A 318 -40.59 -15.78 5.18
N SER A 319 -40.96 -15.91 3.90
CA SER A 319 -40.85 -14.89 2.87
C SER A 319 -41.72 -13.67 3.21
N GLY A 320 -41.24 -12.44 2.96
CA GLY A 320 -42.18 -11.33 2.85
C GLY A 320 -41.63 -9.91 2.78
N ILE A 321 -41.61 -9.38 1.55
CA ILE A 321 -42.13 -8.06 1.17
C ILE A 321 -41.20 -6.83 1.33
N TYR A 322 -40.78 -6.36 0.15
CA TYR A 322 -40.42 -5.00 -0.22
C TYR A 322 -41.47 -3.96 0.20
N LEU A 323 -41.04 -2.86 0.83
CA LEU A 323 -41.71 -1.57 0.76
C LEU A 323 -40.66 -0.49 0.51
N GLY A 324 -40.80 0.18 -0.62
CA GLY A 324 -39.98 1.33 -1.00
C GLY A 324 -40.66 2.66 -0.67
N HIS A 325 -39.78 3.66 -0.47
CA HIS A 325 -39.93 5.10 -0.76
C HIS A 325 -40.80 5.94 0.22
N PRO A 326 -40.56 7.27 0.36
CA PRO A 326 -40.02 8.17 -0.67
C PRO A 326 -38.97 9.22 -0.27
N ARG A 327 -38.30 9.71 -1.33
CA ARG A 327 -37.59 10.99 -1.43
C ARG A 327 -38.44 12.17 -0.92
N GLN A 328 -37.83 13.07 -0.16
CA GLN A 328 -38.28 14.46 -0.07
C GLN A 328 -37.19 15.38 -0.60
N THR A 329 -37.54 16.06 -1.69
CA THR A 329 -36.92 17.28 -2.20
C THR A 329 -37.45 18.46 -1.42
N GLY A 330 -36.57 19.36 -0.96
CA GLY A 330 -36.96 20.60 -0.31
C GLY A 330 -35.85 21.64 -0.40
N VAL A 331 -35.84 22.38 -1.51
CA VAL A 331 -35.07 23.61 -1.71
C VAL A 331 -35.87 24.75 -1.10
N SER A 332 -35.26 25.59 -0.27
CA SER A 332 -35.68 26.98 -0.08
C SER A 332 -34.48 27.86 0.23
N HIS A 333 -34.22 28.77 -0.70
CA HIS A 333 -33.50 30.01 -0.50
C HIS A 333 -34.28 30.93 0.44
N VAL A 334 -33.59 31.55 1.40
CA VAL A 334 -33.67 32.99 1.70
C VAL A 334 -32.27 33.45 2.07
#